data_AF-A0A0B5BDW2-F1
#
_entry.id   AF-A0A0B5BDW2-F1
#
_cell.length_a   1.000
_cell.length_b   1.000
_cell.length_c   1.000
_cell.angle_alpha   90.00
_cell.angle_beta   90.00
_cell.angle_gamma   90.00
#
_symmetry.space_group_name_H-M   'P 1'
#
loop_
_entity.id
_entity.type
_entity.pdbx_description
1 polymer ?
#
loop_
_entity_poly.entity_id
_entity_poly.type
_entity_poly.pdbx_seq_one_letter_code
_entity_poly.pdbx_strand_id
1 'polypeptide(L)'
;MKEKTAWYNVDHWRGHRHLVAVVIVLAAVLVRMEFLPSLGLRAPYITFYPAVIVAALLGGLVSGLLATALSAMAVALLLLEPMGRFRVGDPTDLQIMGIFVASGVMVSWISETMHHAQTRVITAKAELRLAVEREQAAAKLQETQRLLNSLVEGTLDAIYLKDRRGCYLLFNSAAERITGKRAEEVMGMDDTAIFSPARQRW
;
A
#
# COMPACT_ATOMS: atom_id res chain seq x y z
N MET A 1 -15.18 8.54 20.27
CA MET A 1 -14.71 7.14 20.38
C MET A 1 -15.60 6.24 19.52
N LYS A 2 -15.44 6.26 18.18
CA LYS A 2 -16.08 5.34 17.22
C LYS A 2 -15.36 5.52 15.86
N GLU A 3 -14.17 4.95 15.76
CA GLU A 3 -13.45 4.85 14.49
C GLU A 3 -12.51 3.65 14.60
N LYS A 4 -12.47 2.80 13.56
CA LYS A 4 -11.76 1.50 13.42
C LYS A 4 -12.64 0.25 13.54
N THR A 5 -13.26 -0.15 12.44
CA THR A 5 -13.43 -1.58 12.05
C THR A 5 -13.98 -1.71 10.61
N ALA A 6 -13.42 -0.96 9.65
CA ALA A 6 -13.79 -1.08 8.23
C ALA A 6 -12.68 -1.72 7.37
N TRP A 7 -11.80 -2.54 7.97
CA TRP A 7 -10.62 -3.13 7.31
C TRP A 7 -10.69 -4.65 7.17
N TYR A 8 -11.89 -5.24 7.08
CA TYR A 8 -12.03 -6.68 6.90
C TYR A 8 -12.95 -7.01 5.74
N ASN A 9 -12.46 -6.78 4.51
CA ASN A 9 -13.16 -7.26 3.33
C ASN A 9 -12.24 -7.40 2.11
N VAL A 10 -11.07 -8.01 2.34
CA VAL A 10 -10.10 -8.36 1.29
C VAL A 10 -10.46 -9.70 0.63
N ASP A 11 -11.34 -10.50 1.24
CA ASP A 11 -11.65 -11.86 0.74
C ASP A 11 -12.62 -11.91 -0.43
N HIS A 12 -13.62 -11.03 -0.50
CA HIS A 12 -14.51 -11.05 -1.66
C HIS A 12 -13.85 -10.59 -2.97
N TRP A 13 -12.73 -9.84 -2.95
CA TRP A 13 -11.95 -9.57 -4.17
C TRP A 13 -11.27 -10.82 -4.75
N ARG A 14 -10.99 -11.84 -3.92
CA ARG A 14 -10.38 -13.10 -4.38
C ARG A 14 -11.35 -13.92 -5.24
N GLY A 15 -12.61 -14.02 -4.84
CA GLY A 15 -13.64 -14.74 -5.63
C GLY A 15 -13.87 -14.13 -7.00
N HIS A 16 -13.89 -12.79 -7.12
CA HIS A 16 -14.12 -12.10 -8.38
C HIS A 16 -12.98 -12.31 -9.39
N ARG A 17 -11.73 -12.46 -8.95
CA ARG A 17 -10.57 -12.64 -9.84
C ARG A 17 -10.62 -13.93 -10.66
N HIS A 18 -11.20 -14.99 -10.11
CA HIS A 18 -11.37 -16.26 -10.82
C HIS A 18 -12.57 -16.21 -11.77
N LEU A 19 -13.65 -15.54 -11.38
CA LEU A 19 -14.80 -15.29 -12.25
C LEU A 19 -14.39 -14.49 -13.50
N VAL A 20 -13.53 -13.47 -13.33
CA VAL A 20 -12.99 -12.69 -14.44
C VAL A 20 -12.21 -13.58 -15.43
N ALA A 21 -11.41 -14.53 -14.93
CA ALA A 21 -10.68 -15.47 -15.79
C ALA A 21 -11.63 -16.36 -16.62
N VAL A 22 -12.70 -16.87 -16.00
CA VAL A 22 -13.73 -17.66 -16.70
C VAL A 22 -14.41 -16.82 -17.78
N VAL A 23 -14.82 -15.59 -17.45
CA VAL A 23 -15.46 -14.67 -18.40
C VAL A 23 -14.54 -14.35 -19.59
N ILE A 24 -13.25 -14.10 -19.34
CA ILE A 24 -12.26 -13.83 -20.39
C ILE A 24 -12.12 -15.04 -21.33
N VAL A 25 -12.06 -16.26 -20.79
CA VAL A 25 -11.99 -17.47 -21.62
C VAL A 25 -13.27 -17.67 -22.43
N LEU A 26 -14.45 -17.48 -21.83
CA LEU A 26 -15.73 -17.59 -22.54
C LEU A 26 -15.83 -16.57 -23.67
N ALA A 27 -15.38 -15.33 -23.44
CA ALA A 27 -15.31 -14.30 -24.48
C ALA A 27 -14.36 -14.72 -25.61
N ALA A 28 -13.21 -15.30 -25.29
CA ALA A 28 -12.26 -15.81 -26.30
C ALA A 28 -12.86 -16.95 -27.13
N VAL A 29 -13.64 -17.85 -26.52
CA VAL A 29 -14.40 -18.90 -27.23
C VAL A 29 -15.43 -18.27 -28.17
N LEU A 30 -16.23 -17.31 -27.69
CA LEU A 30 -17.27 -16.66 -28.49
C LEU A 30 -16.68 -15.94 -29.72
N VAL A 31 -15.63 -15.15 -29.51
CA VAL A 31 -14.89 -14.48 -30.61
C VAL A 31 -14.36 -15.51 -31.60
N ARG A 32 -13.88 -16.65 -31.11
CA ARG A 32 -13.37 -17.72 -31.97
C ARG A 32 -14.45 -18.40 -32.79
N MET A 33 -15.67 -18.59 -32.26
CA MET A 33 -16.75 -19.29 -32.96
C MET A 33 -17.44 -18.40 -34.01
N GLU A 34 -17.71 -17.14 -33.67
CA GLU A 34 -18.51 -16.26 -34.53
C GLU A 34 -17.66 -15.44 -35.52
N PHE A 35 -16.44 -15.06 -35.12
CA PHE A 35 -15.70 -13.99 -35.82
C PHE A 35 -14.47 -14.46 -36.60
N LEU A 36 -13.71 -15.46 -36.11
CA LEU A 36 -12.50 -15.90 -36.82
C LEU A 36 -12.73 -16.85 -38.02
N PRO A 37 -13.78 -17.69 -38.07
CA PRO A 37 -14.02 -18.54 -39.24
C PRO A 37 -14.35 -17.73 -40.50
N SER A 38 -15.02 -16.58 -40.34
CA SER A 38 -15.29 -15.65 -41.44
C SER A 38 -14.04 -14.97 -42.01
N LEU A 39 -12.93 -14.95 -41.24
CA LEU A 39 -11.62 -14.46 -41.67
C LEU A 39 -10.73 -15.55 -42.31
N GLY A 40 -11.21 -16.79 -42.41
CA GLY A 40 -10.44 -17.91 -42.96
C GLY A 40 -9.27 -18.38 -42.08
N LEU A 41 -9.15 -17.87 -40.85
CA LEU A 41 -8.06 -18.21 -39.92
C LEU A 41 -8.28 -19.59 -39.29
N ARG A 42 -7.43 -20.54 -39.66
CA ARG A 42 -7.45 -21.93 -39.18
C ARG A 42 -6.48 -22.20 -38.02
N ALA A 43 -6.34 -21.25 -37.09
CA ALA A 43 -5.45 -21.39 -35.94
C ALA A 43 -6.24 -21.36 -34.62
N PRO A 44 -6.62 -22.54 -34.06
CA PRO A 44 -7.51 -22.65 -32.90
C PRO A 44 -6.99 -21.94 -31.64
N TYR A 45 -5.67 -21.85 -31.47
CA TYR A 45 -5.05 -21.41 -30.22
C TYR A 45 -4.81 -19.90 -30.13
N ILE A 46 -4.81 -19.15 -31.24
CA ILE A 46 -4.38 -17.74 -31.29
C ILE A 46 -5.25 -16.85 -30.37
N THR A 47 -6.54 -17.11 -30.26
CA THR A 47 -7.47 -16.33 -29.43
C THR A 47 -7.29 -16.59 -27.94
N PHE A 48 -6.73 -17.73 -27.55
CA PHE A 48 -6.58 -18.12 -26.15
C PHE A 48 -5.29 -17.60 -25.51
N TYR A 49 -4.23 -17.34 -26.28
CA TYR A 49 -3.00 -16.72 -25.77
C TYR A 49 -3.23 -15.38 -25.06
N PRO A 50 -3.86 -14.36 -25.68
CA PRO A 50 -4.11 -13.09 -25.00
C PRO A 50 -5.08 -13.25 -23.82
N ALA A 51 -6.05 -14.16 -23.92
CA ALA A 51 -6.99 -14.45 -22.83
C ALA A 51 -6.27 -14.97 -21.57
N VAL A 52 -5.36 -15.94 -21.73
CA VAL A 52 -4.54 -16.48 -20.63
C VAL A 52 -3.62 -15.42 -20.05
N ILE A 53 -2.99 -14.60 -20.90
CA ILE A 53 -2.13 -13.50 -20.45
C ILE A 53 -2.91 -12.53 -19.57
N VAL A 54 -4.08 -12.05 -20.02
CA VAL A 54 -4.89 -11.11 -19.24
C VAL A 54 -5.40 -11.73 -17.94
N ALA A 55 -5.85 -12.99 -17.99
CA ALA A 55 -6.31 -13.71 -16.79
C ALA A 55 -5.18 -13.89 -15.76
N ALA A 56 -3.97 -14.23 -16.20
CA ALA A 56 -2.78 -14.32 -15.35
C ALA A 56 -2.42 -12.94 -14.77
N LEU A 57 -2.38 -11.90 -15.60
CA LEU A 57 -2.05 -10.54 -15.16
C LEU A 57 -3.04 -9.97 -14.12
N LEU A 58 -4.33 -10.29 -14.24
CA LEU A 58 -5.35 -9.76 -13.32
C LEU A 58 -5.51 -10.60 -12.04
N GLY A 59 -5.27 -11.90 -12.12
CA GLY A 59 -5.58 -12.85 -11.03
C GLY A 59 -4.42 -13.71 -10.54
N GLY A 60 -3.21 -13.49 -11.05
CA GLY A 60 -2.00 -14.22 -10.66
C GLY A 60 -1.99 -15.67 -11.14
N LEU A 61 -1.27 -16.52 -10.39
CA LEU A 61 -1.01 -17.91 -10.76
C LEU A 61 -2.30 -18.71 -10.96
N VAL A 62 -3.23 -18.63 -10.00
CA VAL A 62 -4.44 -19.46 -9.99
C VAL A 62 -5.36 -19.12 -11.16
N SER A 63 -5.62 -17.83 -11.41
CA SER A 63 -6.46 -17.40 -12.53
C SER A 63 -5.83 -17.71 -13.89
N GLY A 64 -4.51 -17.58 -14.03
CA GLY A 64 -3.80 -17.92 -15.26
C GLY A 64 -3.81 -19.43 -15.58
N LEU A 65 -3.60 -20.28 -14.56
CA LEU A 65 -3.68 -21.73 -14.69
C LEU A 65 -5.10 -22.20 -14.98
N LEU A 66 -6.11 -21.65 -14.30
CA LEU A 66 -7.51 -21.92 -14.59
C LEU A 66 -7.87 -21.54 -16.03
N ALA A 67 -7.43 -20.36 -16.49
CA ALA A 67 -7.67 -19.93 -17.86
C ALA A 67 -7.00 -20.84 -18.89
N THR A 68 -5.79 -21.32 -18.59
CA THR A 68 -5.04 -22.26 -19.45
C THR A 68 -5.75 -23.61 -19.53
N ALA A 69 -6.19 -24.17 -18.39
CA ALA A 69 -6.92 -25.43 -18.34
C ALA A 69 -8.27 -25.35 -19.07
N LEU A 70 -9.05 -24.30 -18.84
CA LEU A 70 -10.33 -24.08 -19.52
C LEU A 70 -10.14 -23.87 -21.02
N SER A 71 -9.09 -23.17 -21.43
CA SER A 71 -8.77 -22.97 -22.86
C SER A 71 -8.36 -24.28 -23.53
N ALA A 72 -7.51 -25.09 -22.89
CA ALA A 72 -7.13 -26.40 -23.41
C ALA A 72 -8.34 -27.33 -23.53
N MET A 73 -9.22 -27.34 -22.53
CA MET A 73 -10.47 -28.10 -22.55
C MET A 73 -11.41 -27.62 -23.68
N ALA A 74 -11.57 -26.30 -23.83
CA ALA A 74 -12.40 -25.73 -24.89
C ALA A 74 -11.88 -26.10 -26.28
N VAL A 75 -10.56 -26.08 -26.50
CA VAL A 75 -9.97 -26.51 -27.77
C VAL A 75 -10.20 -28.01 -28.02
N ALA A 76 -9.97 -28.84 -27.00
CA ALA A 76 -10.14 -30.29 -27.10
C ALA A 76 -11.59 -30.69 -27.41
N LEU A 77 -12.58 -30.13 -26.70
CA LEU A 77 -13.99 -30.50 -26.82
C LEU A 77 -14.72 -29.75 -27.94
N LEU A 78 -14.57 -28.42 -28.03
CA LEU A 78 -15.43 -27.61 -28.90
C LEU A 78 -14.83 -27.37 -30.30
N LEU A 79 -13.52 -27.47 -30.47
CA LEU A 79 -12.85 -27.12 -31.73
C LEU A 79 -12.28 -28.33 -32.46
N LEU A 80 -11.77 -29.33 -31.74
CA LEU A 80 -11.21 -30.54 -32.35
C LEU A 80 -12.26 -31.63 -32.59
N GLU A 81 -13.29 -31.78 -31.73
CA GLU A 81 -14.35 -32.79 -31.92
C GLU A 81 -15.25 -32.56 -33.15
N PRO A 82 -15.77 -31.35 -33.45
CA PRO A 82 -16.76 -31.17 -34.53
C PRO A 82 -16.16 -31.30 -35.94
N MET A 83 -14.83 -31.20 -36.08
CA MET A 83 -14.14 -31.31 -37.37
C MET A 83 -13.90 -32.76 -37.81
N GLY A 84 -14.45 -33.76 -37.09
CA GLY A 84 -14.25 -35.18 -37.41
C GLY A 84 -12.80 -35.64 -37.25
N ARG A 85 -11.98 -34.88 -36.51
CA ARG A 85 -10.55 -35.12 -36.31
C ARG A 85 -10.24 -35.94 -35.06
N PHE A 86 -11.10 -36.88 -34.67
CA PHE A 86 -10.76 -37.94 -33.71
C PHE A 86 -9.75 -38.95 -34.29
N ARG A 87 -8.68 -38.48 -34.94
CA ARG A 87 -7.38 -39.13 -34.83
C ARG A 87 -6.63 -38.39 -33.73
N VAL A 88 -6.93 -38.74 -32.49
CA VAL A 88 -5.99 -38.57 -31.37
C VAL A 88 -4.67 -39.22 -31.84
N GLY A 89 -3.75 -38.44 -32.41
CA GLY A 89 -2.61 -39.01 -33.10
C GLY A 89 -1.90 -38.12 -34.12
N ASP A 90 -2.33 -36.88 -34.41
CA ASP A 90 -1.43 -35.93 -35.05
C ASP A 90 -0.45 -35.40 -33.99
N PRO A 91 0.86 -35.72 -34.08
CA PRO A 91 1.85 -35.26 -33.11
C PRO A 91 1.91 -33.72 -33.05
N THR A 92 1.51 -33.05 -34.13
CA THR A 92 1.53 -31.59 -34.26
C THR A 92 0.55 -30.92 -33.30
N ASP A 93 -0.69 -31.42 -33.17
CA ASP A 93 -1.69 -30.82 -32.28
C ASP A 93 -1.32 -31.01 -30.81
N LEU A 94 -0.74 -32.18 -30.47
CA LEU A 94 -0.22 -32.45 -29.12
C LEU A 94 0.98 -31.54 -28.79
N GLN A 95 1.88 -31.32 -29.75
CA GLN A 95 3.00 -30.39 -29.59
C GLN A 95 2.52 -28.95 -29.35
N ILE A 96 1.55 -28.47 -30.15
CA ILE A 96 1.01 -27.12 -30.00
C ILE A 96 0.29 -26.96 -28.66
N MET A 97 -0.49 -27.95 -28.23
CA MET A 97 -1.14 -27.93 -26.92
C MET A 97 -0.11 -27.96 -25.78
N GLY A 98 0.97 -28.75 -25.91
CA GLY A 98 2.07 -28.78 -24.95
C GLY A 98 2.76 -27.41 -24.82
N ILE A 99 3.05 -26.75 -25.95
CA ILE A 99 3.63 -25.40 -25.98
C ILE A 99 2.68 -24.38 -25.35
N PHE A 100 1.38 -24.45 -25.67
CA PHE A 100 0.37 -23.58 -25.08
C PHE A 100 0.29 -23.74 -23.56
N VAL A 101 0.20 -24.96 -23.05
CA VAL A 101 0.16 -25.21 -21.60
C VAL A 101 1.46 -24.74 -20.93
N ALA A 102 2.62 -25.05 -21.50
CA ALA A 102 3.90 -24.61 -20.96
C ALA A 102 4.02 -23.09 -20.91
N SER A 103 3.63 -22.38 -21.98
CA SER A 103 3.62 -20.91 -22.00
C SER A 103 2.62 -20.32 -21.02
N GLY A 104 1.43 -20.90 -20.88
CA GLY A 104 0.42 -20.48 -19.90
C GLY A 104 0.92 -20.62 -18.45
N VAL A 105 1.57 -21.73 -18.14
CA VAL A 105 2.25 -21.94 -16.84
C VAL A 105 3.35 -20.90 -16.62
N MET A 106 4.20 -20.66 -17.62
CA MET A 106 5.29 -19.68 -17.54
C MET A 106 4.77 -18.27 -17.29
N VAL A 107 3.76 -17.82 -18.04
CA VAL A 107 3.14 -16.49 -17.88
C VAL A 107 2.49 -16.37 -16.50
N SER A 108 1.79 -17.41 -16.05
CA SER A 108 1.15 -17.44 -14.73
C SER A 108 2.20 -17.34 -13.61
N TRP A 109 3.34 -18.03 -13.76
CA TRP A 109 4.46 -17.97 -12.82
C TRP A 109 5.15 -16.60 -12.79
N ILE A 110 5.40 -16.01 -13.96
CA ILE A 110 5.94 -14.65 -14.07
C ILE A 110 4.99 -13.63 -13.44
N SER A 111 3.69 -13.76 -13.66
CA SER A 111 2.71 -12.83 -13.12
C SER A 111 2.66 -12.87 -11.58
N GLU A 112 2.74 -14.06 -10.98
CA GLU A 112 2.76 -14.24 -9.53
C GLU A 112 4.04 -13.65 -8.91
N THR A 113 5.20 -13.98 -9.49
CA THR A 113 6.49 -13.45 -9.03
C THR A 113 6.57 -11.93 -9.13
N MET A 114 6.03 -11.36 -10.22
CA MET A 114 5.92 -9.91 -10.39
C MET A 114 4.99 -9.26 -9.37
N HIS A 115 3.82 -9.85 -9.09
CA HIS A 115 2.90 -9.35 -8.06
C HIS A 115 3.54 -9.34 -6.66
N HIS A 116 4.27 -10.40 -6.32
CA HIS A 116 5.00 -10.45 -5.06
C HIS A 116 6.10 -9.40 -4.98
N ALA A 117 6.85 -9.18 -6.07
CA ALA A 117 7.87 -8.15 -6.12
C ALA A 117 7.26 -6.74 -5.96
N GLN A 118 6.14 -6.46 -6.63
CA GLN A 118 5.44 -5.17 -6.54
C GLN A 118 4.91 -4.91 -5.13
N THR A 119 4.34 -5.92 -4.48
CA THR A 119 3.81 -5.78 -3.12
C THR A 119 4.90 -5.34 -2.14
N ARG A 120 6.11 -5.91 -2.25
CA ARG A 120 7.26 -5.52 -1.42
C ARG A 120 7.69 -4.07 -1.65
N VAL A 121 7.65 -3.60 -2.88
CA VAL A 121 8.01 -2.20 -3.21
C VAL A 121 6.99 -1.23 -2.62
N ILE A 122 5.70 -1.57 -2.66
CA ILE A 122 4.63 -0.72 -2.09
C ILE A 122 4.78 -0.62 -0.57
N THR A 123 4.99 -1.74 0.12
CA THR A 123 5.14 -1.75 1.58
C THR A 123 6.40 -1.00 2.01
N ALA A 124 7.53 -1.25 1.35
CA ALA A 124 8.79 -0.55 1.66
C ALA A 124 8.68 0.97 1.44
N LYS A 125 7.99 1.41 0.37
CA LYS A 125 7.74 2.84 0.14
C LYS A 125 6.83 3.45 1.21
N ALA A 126 5.82 2.72 1.67
CA ALA A 126 4.94 3.20 2.73
C ALA A 126 5.68 3.36 4.06
N GLU A 127 6.53 2.40 4.41
CA GLU A 127 7.39 2.47 5.60
C GLU A 127 8.37 3.65 5.54
N LEU A 128 9.03 3.85 4.40
CA LEU A 128 9.95 4.97 4.21
C LEU A 128 9.24 6.32 4.32
N ARG A 129 8.04 6.47 3.71
CA ARG A 129 7.25 7.70 3.82
C ARG A 129 6.90 8.02 5.27
N LEU A 130 6.45 7.02 6.02
CA LEU A 130 6.13 7.19 7.43
C LEU A 130 7.36 7.58 8.27
N ALA A 131 8.53 7.01 7.96
CA ALA A 131 9.78 7.37 8.63
C ALA A 131 10.18 8.84 8.37
N VAL A 132 10.11 9.28 7.11
CA VAL A 132 10.41 10.66 6.72
C VAL A 132 9.43 11.65 7.35
N GLU A 133 8.13 11.34 7.35
CA GLU A 133 7.12 12.19 7.99
C GLU A 133 7.36 12.35 9.50
N ARG A 134 7.78 11.27 10.18
CA ARG A 134 8.13 11.32 11.61
C ARG A 134 9.35 12.18 11.87
N GLU A 135 10.39 12.04 11.05
CA GLU A 135 11.61 12.83 11.19
C GLU A 135 11.32 14.33 10.97
N GLN A 136 10.53 14.66 9.95
CA GLN A 136 10.11 16.05 9.69
C GLN A 136 9.26 16.62 10.83
N ALA A 137 8.33 15.83 11.38
CA ALA A 137 7.52 16.26 12.51
C ALA A 137 8.38 16.52 13.76
N ALA A 138 9.36 15.64 14.04
CA ALA A 138 10.30 15.81 15.15
C ALA A 138 11.19 17.05 14.96
N ALA A 139 11.72 17.26 13.75
CA ALA A 139 12.53 18.44 13.42
C ALA A 139 11.73 19.74 13.58
N LYS A 140 10.49 19.78 13.10
CA LYS A 140 9.60 20.95 13.22
C LYS A 140 9.21 21.23 14.67
N LEU A 141 8.97 20.19 15.47
CA LEU A 141 8.73 20.32 16.91
C LEU A 141 9.96 20.94 17.59
N GLN A 142 11.15 20.44 17.29
CA GLN A 142 12.40 20.93 17.85
C GLN A 142 12.67 22.38 17.45
N GLU A 143 12.44 22.75 16.18
CA GLU A 143 12.59 24.12 15.69
C GLU A 143 11.60 25.07 16.38
N THR A 144 10.33 24.67 16.49
CA THR A 144 9.30 25.45 17.19
C THR A 144 9.69 25.66 18.66
N GLN A 145 10.17 24.62 19.33
CA GLN A 145 10.62 24.73 20.73
C GLN A 145 11.82 25.67 20.86
N ARG A 146 12.80 25.59 19.94
CA ARG A 146 13.95 26.50 19.93
C ARG A 146 13.51 27.95 19.73
N LEU A 147 12.62 28.20 18.77
CA LEU A 147 12.09 29.55 18.50
C LEU A 147 11.36 30.11 19.71
N LEU A 148 10.46 29.33 20.33
CA LEU A 148 9.73 29.75 21.53
C LEU A 148 10.68 30.07 22.68
N ASN A 149 11.68 29.21 22.93
CA ASN A 149 12.68 29.47 23.96
C ASN A 149 13.48 30.75 23.65
N SER A 150 13.92 30.95 22.41
CA SER A 150 14.63 32.18 22.01
C SER A 150 13.78 33.44 22.15
N LEU A 151 12.48 33.38 21.84
CA LEU A 151 11.57 34.52 22.03
C LEU A 151 11.37 34.84 23.51
N VAL A 152 11.20 33.81 24.34
CA VAL A 152 11.05 33.97 25.79
C VAL A 152 12.33 34.54 26.42
N GLU A 153 13.50 34.05 26.04
CA GLU A 153 14.78 34.55 26.57
C GLU A 153 15.18 35.92 26.01
N GLY A 154 14.80 36.22 24.78
CA GLY A 154 15.14 37.47 24.10
C GLY A 154 14.26 38.67 24.48
N THR A 155 13.11 38.46 25.13
CA THR A 155 12.27 39.57 25.58
C THR A 155 12.91 40.34 26.75
N LEU A 156 12.56 41.62 26.87
CA LEU A 156 12.99 42.48 27.98
C LEU A 156 12.04 42.41 29.18
N ASP A 157 10.82 41.93 28.98
CA ASP A 157 9.85 41.75 30.04
C ASP A 157 10.11 40.48 30.85
N ALA A 158 9.93 40.54 32.16
CA ALA A 158 10.00 39.38 33.03
C ALA A 158 8.87 38.39 32.66
N ILE A 159 9.24 37.23 32.10
CA ILE A 159 8.31 36.14 31.81
C ILE A 159 8.62 35.00 32.78
N TYR A 160 7.58 34.57 33.50
CA TYR A 160 7.63 33.40 34.35
C TYR A 160 6.34 32.59 34.24
N LEU A 161 6.47 31.28 34.41
CA LEU A 161 5.34 30.36 34.47
C LEU A 161 5.34 29.68 35.84
N LYS A 162 4.17 29.40 36.40
CA LYS A 162 4.01 28.64 37.65
C LYS A 162 3.10 27.44 37.46
N ASP A 163 3.32 26.41 38.26
CA ASP A 163 2.39 25.29 38.37
C ASP A 163 1.15 25.64 39.22
N ARG A 164 0.23 24.68 39.39
CA ARG A 164 -0.98 24.87 40.21
C ARG A 164 -0.71 25.10 41.70
N ARG A 165 0.50 24.81 42.18
CA ARG A 165 0.94 25.01 43.57
C ARG A 165 1.65 26.35 43.75
N GLY A 166 1.81 27.13 42.69
CA GLY A 166 2.51 28.41 42.70
C GLY A 166 4.03 28.30 42.53
N CYS A 167 4.54 27.10 42.23
CA CYS A 167 5.97 26.87 42.05
C CYS A 167 6.43 27.27 40.64
N TYR A 168 7.57 27.96 40.50
CA TYR A 168 8.08 28.41 39.20
C TYR A 168 8.50 27.24 38.29
N LEU A 169 8.03 27.25 37.04
CA LEU A 169 8.32 26.30 35.96
C LEU A 169 9.11 26.91 34.80
N LEU A 170 9.08 28.23 34.67
CA LEU A 170 9.86 28.99 33.69
C LEU A 170 10.24 30.32 34.33
N PHE A 171 11.47 30.77 34.08
CA PHE A 171 11.97 32.04 34.55
C PHE A 171 13.02 32.54 33.55
N ASN A 172 12.66 33.51 32.70
CA ASN A 172 13.55 33.96 31.62
C ASN A 172 14.65 34.92 32.13
N SER A 173 15.65 35.16 31.29
CA SER A 173 16.78 36.05 31.59
C SER A 173 16.36 37.47 31.98
N ALA A 174 15.23 37.99 31.47
CA ALA A 174 14.71 39.29 31.89
C ALA A 174 14.18 39.28 33.32
N ALA A 175 13.47 38.22 33.73
CA ALA A 175 13.04 38.04 35.10
C ALA A 175 14.25 37.93 36.03
N GLU A 176 15.33 37.27 35.62
CA GLU A 176 16.59 37.25 36.39
C GLU A 176 17.16 38.66 36.59
N ARG A 177 17.25 39.46 35.52
CA ARG A 177 17.77 40.83 35.57
C ARG A 177 16.92 41.76 36.43
N ILE A 178 15.59 41.65 36.33
CA ILE A 178 14.64 42.53 37.03
C ILE A 178 14.56 42.18 38.52
N THR A 179 14.52 40.88 38.85
CA THR A 179 14.39 40.41 40.24
C THR A 179 15.72 40.28 40.97
N GLY A 180 16.83 40.16 40.23
CA GLY A 180 18.17 39.90 40.77
C GLY A 180 18.41 38.45 41.21
N LYS A 181 17.49 37.53 40.89
CA LYS A 181 17.58 36.09 41.24
C LYS A 181 17.88 35.25 40.00
N ARG A 182 18.75 34.25 40.13
CA ARG A 182 19.01 33.30 39.03
C ARG A 182 17.88 32.27 38.94
N ALA A 183 17.51 31.85 37.74
CA ALA A 183 16.48 30.85 37.48
C ALA A 183 16.77 29.56 38.27
N GLU A 184 18.02 29.13 38.29
CA GLU A 184 18.50 27.96 39.06
C GLU A 184 18.12 28.01 40.55
N GLU A 185 17.99 29.20 41.13
CA GLU A 185 17.67 29.41 42.55
C GLU A 185 16.16 29.46 42.82
N VAL A 186 15.34 29.76 41.81
CA VAL A 186 13.89 30.00 41.98
C VAL A 186 13.03 28.91 41.33
N MET A 187 13.58 28.12 40.42
CA MET A 187 12.86 27.03 39.75
C MET A 187 12.39 25.98 40.76
N GLY A 188 11.10 25.65 40.71
CA GLY A 188 10.43 24.76 41.66
C GLY A 188 10.07 25.40 43.01
N MET A 189 10.47 26.64 43.26
CA MET A 189 10.12 27.38 44.48
C MET A 189 8.88 28.27 44.26
N ASP A 190 8.23 28.69 45.34
CA ASP A 190 7.11 29.65 45.30
C ASP A 190 7.60 31.11 45.41
N ASP A 191 6.66 32.06 45.51
CA ASP A 191 6.95 33.50 45.58
C ASP A 191 7.84 33.93 46.75
N THR A 192 7.96 33.11 47.81
CA THR A 192 8.80 33.44 48.98
C THR A 192 10.28 33.50 48.65
N ALA A 193 10.71 32.83 47.56
CA ALA A 193 12.08 32.87 47.09
C ALA A 193 12.50 34.25 46.51
N ILE A 194 11.52 35.04 46.04
CA ILE A 194 11.75 36.31 45.35
C ILE A 194 11.22 37.51 46.14
N PHE A 195 10.07 37.39 46.79
CA PHE A 195 9.42 38.48 47.50
C PHE A 195 9.42 38.25 49.01
N SER A 196 9.92 39.23 49.78
CA SER A 196 9.78 39.25 51.23
C SER A 196 8.29 39.24 51.66
N PRO A 197 7.92 38.61 52.79
CA PRO A 197 6.51 38.40 53.19
C PRO A 197 5.63 39.66 53.21
N ALA A 198 6.21 40.84 53.42
CA ALA A 198 5.51 42.12 53.48
C ALA A 198 5.00 42.65 52.12
N ARG A 199 5.41 42.06 50.99
CA ARG A 199 5.16 42.59 49.64
C ARG A 199 4.27 41.71 48.74
N GLN A 200 3.68 40.65 49.29
CA GLN A 200 2.86 39.66 48.55
C GLN A 200 1.39 40.04 48.28
N ARG A 201 0.98 41.30 48.49
CA ARG A 201 -0.43 41.71 48.28
C ARG A 201 -0.68 42.20 46.85
N TRP A 202 -1.21 41.32 46.01
CA TRP A 202 -2.01 41.65 44.83
C TRP A 202 -3.20 40.70 44.76
#